data_AF-A0A9P5WT13-F1
#
_entry.id   AF-A0A9P5WT13-F1
#
_cell.length_a   1.000
_cell.length_b   1.000
_cell.length_c   1.000
_cell.angle_alpha   90.00
_cell.angle_beta   90.00
_cell.angle_gamma   90.00
#
_symmetry.space_group_name_H-M   'P 1'
#
loop_
_entity.id
_entity.type
_entity.pdbx_description
1 polymer ?
#
loop_
_entity_poly.entity_id
_entity_poly.type
_entity_poly.pdbx_seq_one_letter_code
_entity_poly.pdbx_strand_id
1 'polypeptide(L)'
;MSDTNEDQMYSGSALSAIKGVELDLIHFEALNQPTTWNVQGVDFSSKFREFAEINTNPFSLAKDQIADLTGGSEFSEFLNQRQESEGLEDFVPTASIAETWPTLNGIFKRILKSGLTYDEVADTVKAESMKDPIAGYAYDVVSAFSHYLKFGSEVPDSMNERERFYDLTWTFIRGALTLAGIGSRCFEVQLTGIGEEMDTCEDYFGASDEQKFMADGSESHNDDQIYIAEAKQTYTPEEEKYLQGCPKVKRYMRDSWVSQIKSISREGLPPRGLSIFGSTSIRNETVFYKMDFAGVFRIRTVNNMMIPSTTTDFTKEMVNSMTCCLEFALLLKDEIKSRASIERATFKERQMLLKSSRMIGLMTETPIIISNKNQNKREDGHRSKVIKTDHISKN
;
A
#
# COMPACT_ATOMS: atom_id res chain seq x y z
N MET A 1 -19.82 -15.09 50.09
CA MET A 1 -20.17 -16.45 49.65
C MET A 1 -21.02 -16.28 48.39
N SER A 2 -20.58 -15.64 47.32
CA SER A 2 -19.35 -15.83 46.52
C SER A 2 -19.12 -17.29 46.17
N ASP A 3 -19.57 -17.67 44.98
CA ASP A 3 -18.73 -18.28 43.93
C ASP A 3 -19.53 -18.26 42.62
N THR A 4 -19.19 -17.31 41.74
CA THR A 4 -19.63 -17.26 40.34
C THR A 4 -18.42 -17.51 39.45
N ASN A 5 -18.49 -18.61 38.70
CA ASN A 5 -17.59 -18.98 37.62
C ASN A 5 -17.49 -17.85 36.58
N GLU A 6 -16.31 -17.26 36.42
CA GLU A 6 -15.99 -16.24 35.41
C GLU A 6 -15.17 -16.77 34.22
N ASP A 7 -15.00 -18.09 34.07
CA ASP A 7 -14.05 -18.68 33.09
C ASP A 7 -14.67 -19.28 31.81
N GLN A 8 -15.86 -18.83 31.36
CA GLN A 8 -16.48 -19.42 30.15
C GLN A 8 -17.00 -18.45 29.07
N MET A 9 -16.61 -17.17 29.05
CA MET A 9 -17.15 -16.22 28.05
C MET A 9 -16.21 -15.71 26.95
N TYR A 10 -14.95 -16.14 26.87
CA TYR A 10 -13.99 -15.55 25.90
C TYR A 10 -13.30 -16.50 24.91
N SER A 11 -13.83 -17.71 24.67
CA SER A 11 -13.24 -18.65 23.68
C SER A 11 -14.09 -18.91 22.44
N GLY A 12 -15.23 -18.21 22.28
CA GLY A 12 -16.22 -18.51 21.24
C GLY A 12 -16.18 -17.68 19.93
N SER A 13 -15.35 -16.63 19.82
CA SER A 13 -15.48 -15.66 18.71
C SER A 13 -14.44 -15.79 17.58
N ALA A 14 -13.24 -16.32 17.84
CA ALA A 14 -12.19 -16.38 16.80
C ALA A 14 -12.35 -17.58 15.85
N LEU A 15 -12.82 -18.73 16.35
CA LEU A 15 -13.01 -19.95 15.55
C LEU A 15 -14.31 -19.95 14.73
N SER A 16 -15.33 -19.21 15.20
CA SER A 16 -16.59 -19.03 14.46
C SER A 16 -16.45 -18.06 13.29
N ALA A 17 -15.54 -17.07 13.39
CA ALA A 17 -15.16 -16.22 12.25
C ALA A 17 -14.41 -17.00 11.16
N ILE A 18 -13.65 -18.04 11.51
CA ILE A 18 -12.93 -18.89 10.53
C ILE A 18 -13.90 -19.85 9.82
N LYS A 19 -14.94 -20.35 10.52
CA LYS A 19 -15.99 -21.20 9.91
C LYS A 19 -17.12 -20.43 9.23
N GLY A 20 -17.29 -19.14 9.53
CA GLY A 20 -18.30 -18.26 8.93
C GLY A 20 -17.88 -17.57 7.64
N VAL A 21 -16.66 -17.84 7.15
CA VAL A 21 -16.09 -17.20 5.94
C VAL A 21 -15.68 -18.28 4.93
N GLU A 22 -16.59 -19.21 4.64
CA GLU A 22 -16.73 -19.56 3.23
C GLU A 22 -17.36 -18.31 2.58
N LEU A 23 -16.51 -17.40 2.09
CA LEU A 23 -16.94 -16.43 1.08
C LEU A 23 -17.71 -17.26 0.05
N ASP A 24 -18.99 -17.01 -0.16
CA ASP A 24 -19.77 -17.75 -1.15
C ASP A 24 -19.16 -17.45 -2.53
N LEU A 25 -18.22 -18.29 -2.96
CA LEU A 25 -17.39 -18.07 -4.15
C LEU A 25 -18.25 -17.99 -5.42
N ILE A 26 -19.47 -18.54 -5.38
CA ILE A 26 -20.50 -18.42 -6.43
C ILE A 26 -20.78 -16.94 -6.73
N HIS A 27 -20.74 -16.09 -5.70
CA HIS A 27 -20.94 -14.67 -5.87
C HIS A 27 -19.80 -14.02 -6.65
N PHE A 28 -18.55 -14.34 -6.37
CA PHE A 28 -17.40 -13.79 -7.11
C PHE A 28 -17.32 -14.29 -8.56
N GLU A 29 -17.64 -15.57 -8.78
CA GLU A 29 -17.76 -16.13 -10.12
C GLU A 29 -18.82 -15.37 -10.93
N ALA A 30 -19.96 -15.04 -10.31
CA ALA A 30 -20.99 -14.21 -10.92
C ALA A 30 -20.55 -12.76 -11.20
N LEU A 31 -19.50 -12.25 -10.54
CA LEU A 31 -18.89 -10.95 -10.84
C LEU A 31 -17.67 -11.09 -11.75
N ASN A 32 -17.57 -12.16 -12.54
CA ASN A 32 -16.45 -12.38 -13.46
C ASN A 32 -15.06 -12.41 -12.76
N GLN A 33 -15.01 -12.69 -11.46
CA GLN A 33 -13.76 -12.81 -10.70
C GLN A 33 -13.36 -14.29 -10.59
N PRO A 34 -12.05 -14.61 -10.70
CA PRO A 34 -11.61 -15.97 -10.52
C PRO A 34 -11.82 -16.43 -9.06
N THR A 35 -12.19 -17.68 -8.89
CA THR A 35 -12.49 -18.29 -7.58
C THR A 35 -11.48 -19.36 -7.18
N THR A 36 -10.58 -19.71 -8.09
CA THR A 36 -9.55 -20.73 -7.89
C THR A 36 -8.18 -20.19 -8.25
N TRP A 37 -7.16 -20.58 -7.49
CA TRP A 37 -5.77 -20.25 -7.76
C TRP A 37 -4.95 -21.53 -7.88
N ASN A 38 -4.88 -22.05 -9.11
CA ASN A 38 -4.08 -23.23 -9.44
C ASN A 38 -2.76 -22.83 -10.09
N VAL A 39 -1.65 -23.30 -9.54
CA VAL A 39 -0.30 -23.10 -10.08
C VAL A 39 0.37 -24.47 -10.17
N GLN A 40 0.74 -24.88 -11.38
CA GLN A 40 1.42 -26.16 -11.64
C GLN A 40 0.74 -27.39 -11.01
N GLY A 41 -0.60 -27.40 -10.96
CA GLY A 41 -1.39 -28.48 -10.38
C GLY A 41 -1.57 -28.42 -8.85
N VAL A 42 -1.03 -27.40 -8.20
CA VAL A 42 -1.27 -27.10 -6.78
C VAL A 42 -2.37 -26.05 -6.65
N ASP A 43 -3.38 -26.33 -5.83
CA ASP A 43 -4.42 -25.37 -5.45
C ASP A 43 -3.95 -24.53 -4.25
N PHE A 44 -3.42 -23.35 -4.54
CA PHE A 44 -2.92 -22.43 -3.53
C PHE A 44 -4.04 -21.80 -2.69
N SER A 45 -5.27 -21.71 -3.21
CA SER A 45 -6.42 -21.28 -2.40
C SER A 45 -6.67 -22.27 -1.26
N SER A 46 -6.58 -23.57 -1.55
CA SER A 46 -6.69 -24.62 -0.52
C SER A 46 -5.51 -24.60 0.46
N LYS A 47 -4.28 -24.38 -0.02
CA LYS A 47 -3.09 -24.23 0.85
C LYS A 47 -3.20 -23.04 1.79
N PHE A 48 -3.73 -21.92 1.31
CA PHE A 48 -3.97 -20.76 2.16
C PHE A 48 -5.02 -21.03 3.23
N ARG A 49 -6.11 -21.75 2.92
CA ARG A 49 -7.11 -22.14 3.92
C ARG A 49 -6.49 -23.03 5.00
N GLU A 50 -5.69 -24.02 4.60
CA GLU A 50 -4.94 -24.86 5.55
C GLU A 50 -4.07 -24.01 6.48
N PHE A 51 -3.31 -23.07 5.91
CA PHE A 51 -2.50 -22.12 6.69
C PHE A 51 -3.36 -21.26 7.64
N ALA A 52 -4.47 -20.70 7.16
CA ALA A 52 -5.33 -19.83 7.94
C ALA A 52 -5.99 -20.55 9.14
N GLU A 53 -6.28 -21.86 9.01
CA GLU A 53 -6.80 -22.70 10.08
C GLU A 53 -5.78 -22.92 11.20
N ILE A 54 -4.50 -23.13 10.85
CA ILE A 54 -3.43 -23.37 11.83
C ILE A 54 -2.80 -22.08 12.34
N ASN A 55 -3.02 -20.94 11.67
CA ASN A 55 -2.44 -19.67 12.06
C ASN A 55 -3.19 -19.06 13.25
N THR A 56 -2.48 -19.02 14.39
CA THR A 56 -2.96 -18.47 15.66
C THR A 56 -2.59 -17.00 15.88
N ASN A 57 -1.78 -16.39 15.01
CA ASN A 57 -1.41 -14.99 15.13
C ASN A 57 -2.66 -14.10 14.91
N PRO A 58 -3.09 -13.34 15.93
CA PRO A 58 -4.28 -12.51 15.85
C PRO A 58 -4.11 -11.32 14.87
N PHE A 59 -2.88 -10.95 14.56
CA PHE A 59 -2.55 -9.82 13.68
C PHE A 59 -2.18 -10.25 12.26
N SER A 60 -2.31 -11.55 11.96
CA SER A 60 -2.00 -12.05 10.63
C SER A 60 -2.97 -11.52 9.58
N LEU A 61 -2.43 -11.18 8.41
CA LEU A 61 -3.19 -10.91 7.20
C LEU A 61 -4.09 -12.08 6.77
N ALA A 62 -3.81 -13.30 7.26
CA ALA A 62 -4.66 -14.46 7.05
C ALA A 62 -6.09 -14.27 7.58
N LYS A 63 -6.25 -13.53 8.69
CA LYS A 63 -7.58 -13.21 9.26
C LYS A 63 -8.40 -12.33 8.33
N ASP A 64 -7.75 -11.56 7.47
CA ASP A 64 -8.37 -10.70 6.46
C ASP A 64 -8.49 -11.39 5.09
N GLN A 65 -8.28 -12.70 5.02
CA GLN A 65 -8.27 -13.49 3.77
C GLN A 65 -7.20 -13.02 2.76
N ILE A 66 -6.12 -12.41 3.24
CA ILE A 66 -5.00 -11.95 2.44
C ILE A 66 -3.88 -12.99 2.49
N ALA A 67 -3.71 -13.71 1.38
CA ALA A 67 -2.58 -14.58 1.09
C ALA A 67 -1.36 -13.74 0.71
N ASP A 68 -0.54 -13.42 1.71
CA ASP A 68 0.67 -12.65 1.55
C ASP A 68 1.83 -13.51 1.02
N LEU A 69 2.30 -13.19 -0.18
CA LEU A 69 3.43 -13.85 -0.82
C LEU A 69 4.67 -12.94 -0.87
N THR A 70 4.63 -11.79 -0.20
CA THR A 70 5.81 -10.92 -0.11
C THR A 70 6.93 -11.62 0.69
N GLY A 71 8.19 -11.27 0.39
CA GLY A 71 9.34 -11.89 1.04
C GLY A 71 9.29 -11.74 2.57
N GLY A 72 9.48 -12.85 3.29
CA GLY A 72 9.45 -12.88 4.76
C GLY A 72 8.05 -12.80 5.38
N SER A 73 6.98 -12.98 4.61
CA SER A 73 5.62 -13.10 5.14
C SER A 73 5.32 -14.51 5.63
N GLU A 74 4.44 -14.63 6.63
CA GLU A 74 4.09 -15.91 7.28
C GLU A 74 3.61 -16.98 6.27
N PHE A 75 2.80 -16.58 5.29
CA PHE A 75 2.29 -17.51 4.28
C PHE A 75 3.34 -17.89 3.24
N SER A 76 4.20 -16.95 2.82
CA SER A 76 5.37 -17.26 1.97
C SER A 76 6.31 -18.26 2.67
N GLU A 77 6.59 -18.06 3.96
CA GLU A 77 7.40 -18.96 4.77
C GLU A 77 6.77 -20.37 4.88
N PHE A 78 5.45 -20.43 5.11
CA PHE A 78 4.71 -21.69 5.12
C PHE A 78 4.85 -22.49 3.82
N LEU A 79 4.76 -21.82 2.65
CA LEU A 79 4.95 -22.46 1.34
C LEU A 79 6.41 -22.89 1.12
N ASN A 80 7.38 -22.05 1.50
CA ASN A 80 8.79 -22.33 1.33
C ASN A 80 9.25 -23.55 2.16
N GLN A 81 8.75 -23.69 3.39
CA GLN A 81 9.02 -24.86 4.24
C GLN A 81 8.55 -26.18 3.60
N ARG A 82 7.58 -26.11 2.69
CA ARG A 82 7.00 -27.26 1.99
C ARG A 82 7.53 -27.43 0.56
N GLN A 83 8.40 -26.53 0.11
CA GLN A 83 8.87 -26.47 -1.29
C GLN A 83 7.71 -26.30 -2.29
N GLU A 84 6.66 -25.59 -1.88
CA GLU A 84 5.43 -25.39 -2.66
C GLU A 84 5.36 -23.97 -3.26
N SER A 85 6.45 -23.22 -3.28
CA SER A 85 6.52 -21.86 -3.86
C SER A 85 6.88 -21.83 -5.35
N GLU A 86 7.16 -22.99 -5.95
CA GLU A 86 7.53 -23.10 -7.37
C GLU A 86 6.37 -22.69 -8.31
N GLY A 87 6.71 -22.02 -9.41
CA GLY A 87 5.73 -21.64 -10.44
C GLY A 87 4.93 -20.36 -10.17
N LEU A 88 5.19 -19.65 -9.07
CA LEU A 88 4.68 -18.30 -8.89
C LEU A 88 5.34 -17.35 -9.89
N GLU A 89 4.58 -16.95 -10.91
CA GLU A 89 5.06 -16.03 -11.93
C GLU A 89 5.21 -14.61 -11.38
N ASP A 90 6.30 -13.94 -11.80
CA ASP A 90 6.51 -12.51 -11.63
C ASP A 90 5.53 -11.72 -12.50
N PHE A 91 5.15 -10.53 -12.04
CA PHE A 91 4.31 -9.63 -12.81
C PHE A 91 5.16 -8.79 -13.75
N VAL A 92 5.01 -9.02 -15.05
CA VAL A 92 5.72 -8.28 -16.09
C VAL A 92 4.71 -7.43 -16.87
N PRO A 93 5.01 -6.13 -17.13
CA PRO A 93 4.18 -5.32 -18.02
C PRO A 93 4.05 -5.93 -19.41
N THR A 94 2.93 -5.69 -20.08
CA THR A 94 2.67 -6.20 -21.43
C THR A 94 3.61 -5.57 -22.45
N ALA A 95 3.86 -4.27 -22.32
CA ALA A 95 4.80 -3.53 -23.14
C ALA A 95 6.11 -3.31 -22.39
N SER A 96 7.24 -3.45 -23.08
CA SER A 96 8.53 -3.15 -22.47
C SER A 96 8.75 -1.63 -22.35
N ILE A 97 9.63 -1.23 -21.42
CA ILE A 97 10.09 0.16 -21.33
C ILE A 97 10.71 0.61 -22.66
N ALA A 98 11.53 -0.22 -23.30
CA ALA A 98 12.20 0.14 -24.55
C ALA A 98 11.22 0.44 -25.69
N GLU A 99 10.09 -0.26 -25.74
CA GLU A 99 9.02 0.00 -26.70
C GLU A 99 8.23 1.26 -26.35
N THR A 100 7.96 1.49 -25.06
CA THR A 100 7.14 2.64 -24.62
C THR A 100 7.92 3.96 -24.64
N TRP A 101 9.21 3.91 -24.29
CA TRP A 101 10.11 5.05 -24.13
C TRP A 101 11.46 4.76 -24.82
N PRO A 102 11.50 4.75 -26.17
CA PRO A 102 12.68 4.32 -26.93
C PRO A 102 13.92 5.21 -26.74
N THR A 103 13.73 6.46 -26.32
CA THR A 103 14.83 7.40 -26.08
C THR A 103 15.45 7.26 -24.69
N LEU A 104 14.88 6.44 -23.79
CA LEU A 104 15.30 6.31 -22.38
C LEU A 104 16.78 5.99 -22.24
N ASN A 105 17.21 4.89 -22.84
CA ASN A 105 18.60 4.43 -22.78
C ASN A 105 19.56 5.46 -23.36
N GLY A 106 19.15 6.18 -24.40
CA GLY A 106 19.94 7.24 -25.01
C GLY A 106 20.12 8.43 -24.08
N ILE A 107 19.06 8.83 -23.36
CA ILE A 107 19.09 9.93 -22.40
C ILE A 107 19.91 9.52 -21.17
N PHE A 108 19.59 8.41 -20.52
CA PHE A 108 20.29 7.95 -19.32
C PHE A 108 21.79 7.78 -19.55
N LYS A 109 22.23 7.33 -20.73
CA LYS A 109 23.66 7.27 -21.07
C LYS A 109 24.35 8.64 -21.14
N ARG A 110 23.62 9.72 -21.46
CA ARG A 110 24.16 11.08 -21.53
C ARG A 110 24.21 11.75 -20.16
N ILE A 111 23.14 11.62 -19.36
CA ILE A 111 22.98 12.36 -18.10
C ILE A 111 23.31 11.55 -16.84
N LEU A 112 23.20 10.21 -16.88
CA LEU A 112 23.41 9.31 -15.75
C LEU A 112 24.54 8.30 -16.07
N LYS A 113 25.63 8.80 -16.64
CA LYS A 113 26.80 7.98 -16.97
C LYS A 113 27.42 7.40 -15.69
N SER A 114 27.78 6.12 -15.72
CA SER A 114 28.44 5.44 -14.59
C SER A 114 29.67 6.21 -14.10
N GLY A 115 29.76 6.36 -12.78
CA GLY A 115 30.91 6.96 -12.10
C GLY A 115 30.88 8.50 -11.99
N LEU A 116 29.82 9.16 -12.44
CA LEU A 116 29.61 10.59 -12.17
C LEU A 116 29.15 10.83 -10.73
N THR A 117 29.61 11.94 -10.16
CA THR A 117 29.16 12.50 -8.88
C THR A 117 27.78 13.17 -9.02
N TYR A 118 27.13 13.49 -7.90
CA TYR A 118 25.86 14.22 -7.90
C TYR A 118 25.96 15.55 -8.67
N ASP A 119 27.00 16.35 -8.42
CA ASP A 119 27.15 17.68 -9.04
C ASP A 119 27.33 17.56 -10.56
N GLU A 120 28.12 16.59 -11.03
CA GLU A 120 28.28 16.32 -12.47
C GLU A 120 26.98 15.87 -13.12
N VAL A 121 26.19 15.02 -12.44
CA VAL A 121 24.85 14.63 -12.90
C VAL A 121 23.90 15.83 -12.92
N ALA A 122 23.93 16.67 -11.88
CA ALA A 122 23.08 17.84 -11.78
C ALA A 122 23.39 18.88 -12.88
N ASP A 123 24.64 19.01 -13.29
CA ASP A 123 25.03 19.92 -14.37
C ASP A 123 24.72 19.35 -15.75
N THR A 124 24.93 18.04 -15.96
CA THR A 124 24.57 17.39 -17.22
C THR A 124 23.06 17.38 -17.45
N VAL A 125 22.25 17.13 -16.41
CA VAL A 125 20.77 17.14 -16.54
C VAL A 125 20.23 18.54 -16.85
N LYS A 126 20.82 19.61 -16.29
CA LYS A 126 20.45 21.01 -16.60
C LYS A 126 20.81 21.40 -18.04
N ALA A 127 21.88 20.82 -18.59
CA ALA A 127 22.33 21.10 -19.96
C ALA A 127 21.56 20.30 -21.02
N GLU A 128 20.85 19.23 -20.64
CA GLU A 128 20.07 18.39 -21.54
C GLU A 128 18.80 19.09 -22.04
N SER A 129 18.37 18.78 -23.27
CA SER A 129 17.17 19.40 -23.84
C SER A 129 15.89 18.81 -23.24
N MET A 130 15.07 19.65 -22.60
CA MET A 130 13.77 19.28 -22.02
C MET A 130 12.67 19.02 -23.07
N LYS A 131 13.01 18.91 -24.35
CA LYS A 131 12.04 18.55 -25.40
C LYS A 131 11.59 17.10 -25.29
N ASP A 132 12.47 16.22 -24.80
CA ASP A 132 12.13 14.84 -24.52
C ASP A 132 11.56 14.74 -23.09
N PRO A 133 10.35 14.20 -22.90
CA PRO A 133 9.73 14.12 -21.58
C PRO A 133 10.54 13.26 -20.60
N ILE A 134 11.36 12.33 -21.08
CA ILE A 134 12.27 11.53 -20.23
C ILE A 134 13.37 12.42 -19.63
N ALA A 135 13.89 13.38 -20.41
CA ALA A 135 14.87 14.34 -19.89
C ALA A 135 14.24 15.21 -18.80
N GLY A 136 12.98 15.62 -18.98
CA GLY A 136 12.19 16.30 -17.94
C GLY A 136 12.03 15.46 -16.67
N TYR A 137 11.66 14.19 -16.82
CA TYR A 137 11.56 13.26 -15.68
C TYR A 137 12.88 13.14 -14.91
N ALA A 138 14.00 12.97 -15.62
CA ALA A 138 15.31 12.91 -14.99
C ALA A 138 15.72 14.21 -14.32
N TYR A 139 15.41 15.35 -14.94
CA TYR A 139 15.65 16.66 -14.35
C TYR A 139 14.91 16.83 -13.02
N ASP A 140 13.61 16.48 -12.97
CA ASP A 140 12.79 16.63 -11.78
C ASP A 140 13.32 15.76 -10.63
N VAL A 141 13.62 14.49 -10.93
CA VAL A 141 14.17 13.54 -9.95
C VAL A 141 15.53 14.00 -9.43
N VAL A 142 16.48 14.36 -10.31
CA VAL A 142 17.83 14.80 -9.87
C VAL A 142 17.76 16.12 -9.10
N SER A 143 16.86 17.02 -9.49
CA SER A 143 16.70 18.32 -8.83
C SER A 143 16.16 18.18 -7.40
N ALA A 144 15.36 17.16 -7.12
CA ALA A 144 14.87 16.86 -5.77
C ALA A 144 16.01 16.60 -4.76
N PHE A 145 17.14 16.05 -5.22
CA PHE A 145 18.31 15.81 -4.37
C PHE A 145 19.15 17.06 -4.09
N SER A 146 18.87 18.19 -4.75
CA SER A 146 19.73 19.39 -4.67
C SER A 146 19.77 20.01 -3.28
N HIS A 147 18.71 19.86 -2.48
CA HIS A 147 18.69 20.35 -1.12
C HIS A 147 19.64 19.55 -0.20
N TYR A 148 19.89 18.27 -0.55
CA TYR A 148 20.55 17.31 0.32
C TYR A 148 22.00 17.04 -0.09
N LEU A 149 22.24 16.83 -1.39
CA LEU A 149 23.55 16.39 -1.89
C LEU A 149 24.43 17.52 -2.44
N LYS A 150 23.90 18.74 -2.59
CA LYS A 150 24.69 19.90 -3.04
C LYS A 150 25.62 20.45 -1.96
N PHE A 151 25.21 20.33 -0.69
CA PHE A 151 25.95 20.88 0.46
C PHE A 151 26.38 19.78 1.44
N GLY A 152 26.11 18.51 1.11
CA GLY A 152 26.44 17.33 1.90
C GLY A 152 26.76 16.13 1.00
N SER A 153 27.29 15.06 1.58
CA SER A 153 27.64 13.83 0.85
C SER A 153 26.55 12.75 0.91
N GLU A 154 25.52 12.97 1.73
CA GLU A 154 24.47 12.01 2.05
C GLU A 154 23.15 12.71 2.38
N VAL A 155 22.04 12.01 2.18
CA VAL A 155 20.72 12.45 2.62
C VAL A 155 20.62 12.23 4.14
N PRO A 156 20.28 13.26 4.95
CA PRO A 156 20.31 13.14 6.40
C PRO A 156 19.48 11.98 6.95
N ASP A 157 20.08 11.13 7.78
CA ASP A 157 19.38 10.05 8.48
C ASP A 157 18.30 10.56 9.45
N SER A 158 18.44 11.81 9.90
CA SER A 158 17.47 12.47 10.77
C SER A 158 16.21 12.96 10.05
N MET A 159 16.18 12.91 8.72
CA MET A 159 15.02 13.31 7.93
C MET A 159 13.80 12.45 8.29
N ASN A 160 12.65 13.09 8.50
CA ASN A 160 11.40 12.37 8.71
C ASN A 160 11.04 11.58 7.44
N GLU A 161 10.64 10.31 7.58
CA GLU A 161 10.26 9.45 6.46
C GLU A 161 9.14 10.04 5.59
N ARG A 162 8.22 10.82 6.15
CA ARG A 162 7.18 11.50 5.37
C ARG A 162 7.75 12.63 4.51
N GLU A 163 8.71 13.38 5.03
CA GLU A 163 9.48 14.39 4.28
C GLU A 163 10.30 13.71 3.18
N ARG A 164 11.01 12.62 3.54
CA ARG A 164 11.77 11.80 2.59
C ARG A 164 10.89 11.24 1.47
N PHE A 165 9.70 10.76 1.83
CA PHE A 165 8.76 10.23 0.87
C PHE A 165 8.31 11.32 -0.10
N TYR A 166 7.89 12.49 0.39
CA TYR A 166 7.40 13.55 -0.50
C TYR A 166 8.49 14.16 -1.36
N ASP A 167 9.65 14.44 -0.77
CA ASP A 167 10.73 15.14 -1.47
C ASP A 167 11.44 14.22 -2.44
N LEU A 168 11.73 12.98 -2.03
CA LEU A 168 12.56 12.06 -2.81
C LEU A 168 11.70 10.99 -3.48
N THR A 169 11.11 10.07 -2.72
CA THR A 169 10.45 8.87 -3.27
C THR A 169 9.31 9.20 -4.23
N TRP A 170 8.42 10.11 -3.84
CA TRP A 170 7.24 10.46 -4.62
C TRP A 170 7.61 11.14 -5.93
N THR A 171 8.73 11.86 -5.99
CA THR A 171 9.23 12.46 -7.24
C THR A 171 9.54 11.38 -8.29
N PHE A 172 10.12 10.24 -7.90
CA PHE A 172 10.34 9.10 -8.82
C PHE A 172 9.01 8.53 -9.31
N ILE A 173 8.11 8.23 -8.38
CA ILE A 173 6.82 7.58 -8.66
C ILE A 173 5.95 8.48 -9.53
N ARG A 174 5.72 9.72 -9.09
CA ARG A 174 4.91 10.72 -9.81
C ARG A 174 5.45 11.01 -11.20
N GLY A 175 6.77 11.12 -11.35
CA GLY A 175 7.37 11.35 -12.66
C GLY A 175 7.11 10.20 -13.63
N ALA A 176 7.26 8.95 -13.18
CA ALA A 176 6.94 7.77 -13.98
C ALA A 176 5.44 7.68 -14.33
N LEU A 177 4.55 7.94 -13.36
CA LEU A 177 3.10 7.99 -13.62
C LEU A 177 2.74 9.07 -14.65
N THR A 178 3.35 10.25 -14.53
CA THR A 178 3.16 11.36 -15.49
C THR A 178 3.57 10.95 -16.89
N LEU A 179 4.72 10.28 -17.04
CA LEU A 179 5.18 9.75 -18.33
C LEU A 179 4.25 8.68 -18.90
N ALA A 180 3.62 7.87 -18.04
CA ALA A 180 2.64 6.88 -18.46
C ALA A 180 1.30 7.50 -18.87
N GLY A 181 1.07 8.78 -18.57
CA GLY A 181 -0.18 9.51 -18.81
C GLY A 181 -1.20 9.32 -17.69
N ILE A 182 -0.72 9.05 -16.48
CA ILE A 182 -1.51 8.68 -15.32
C ILE A 182 -1.52 9.83 -14.30
N GLY A 183 -2.71 10.26 -13.88
CA GLY A 183 -2.89 11.39 -12.98
C GLY A 183 -2.68 11.00 -11.51
N SER A 184 -1.73 11.62 -10.82
CA SER A 184 -1.39 11.29 -9.42
C SER A 184 -1.80 12.39 -8.43
N ARG A 185 -2.21 12.02 -7.21
CA ARG A 185 -2.42 12.96 -6.08
C ARG A 185 -1.51 12.58 -4.90
N CYS A 186 -1.01 13.58 -4.19
CA CYS A 186 -0.25 13.39 -2.94
C CYS A 186 -0.85 14.22 -1.80
N PHE A 187 -0.47 13.85 -0.58
CA PHE A 187 -0.90 14.39 0.71
C PHE A 187 -2.26 13.89 1.20
N GLU A 188 -2.23 13.13 2.29
CA GLU A 188 -3.38 12.81 3.15
C GLU A 188 -4.65 12.55 2.34
N VAL A 189 -4.58 11.56 1.46
CA VAL A 189 -5.70 11.24 0.58
C VAL A 189 -6.62 10.27 1.29
N GLN A 190 -7.88 10.67 1.43
CA GLN A 190 -8.92 9.82 2.01
C GLN A 190 -9.11 8.58 1.14
N LEU A 191 -9.13 7.41 1.77
CA LEU A 191 -9.36 6.15 1.08
C LEU A 191 -10.86 5.83 1.06
N THR A 192 -11.42 5.71 -0.14
CA THR A 192 -12.86 5.52 -0.37
C THR A 192 -13.36 4.23 0.28
N GLY A 193 -12.63 3.12 0.09
CA GLY A 193 -13.06 1.82 0.61
C GLY A 193 -13.17 1.75 2.13
N ILE A 194 -12.32 2.49 2.85
CA ILE A 194 -12.36 2.54 4.32
C ILE A 194 -13.54 3.39 4.81
N GLY A 195 -13.86 4.48 4.10
CA GLY A 195 -15.03 5.31 4.41
C GLY A 195 -16.33 4.50 4.30
N GLU A 196 -16.47 3.69 3.25
CA GLU A 196 -17.65 2.84 3.04
C GLU A 196 -17.85 1.78 4.14
N GLU A 197 -16.77 1.27 4.73
CA GLU A 197 -16.82 0.31 5.84
C GLU A 197 -17.36 0.98 7.12
N MET A 198 -16.90 2.18 7.45
CA MET A 198 -17.37 2.91 8.63
C MET A 198 -18.86 3.27 8.55
N ASP A 199 -19.34 3.68 7.38
CA ASP A 199 -20.75 4.03 7.17
C ASP A 199 -21.67 2.79 7.35
N THR A 200 -21.14 1.56 7.24
CA THR A 200 -21.89 0.34 7.54
C THR A 200 -21.92 -0.04 9.04
N CYS A 201 -21.10 0.61 9.87
CA CYS A 201 -20.94 0.35 11.30
C CYS A 201 -21.69 1.35 12.20
N GLU A 202 -22.68 2.09 11.69
CA GLU A 202 -23.47 3.05 12.48
C GLU A 202 -24.29 2.38 13.60
N ASP A 203 -23.65 2.14 14.75
CA ASP A 203 -24.24 2.45 16.05
C ASP A 203 -23.79 3.86 16.44
N TYR A 204 -24.80 4.73 16.45
CA TYR A 204 -24.77 6.16 16.69
C TYR A 204 -24.13 6.55 18.04
N PHE A 205 -23.48 7.72 18.04
CA PHE A 205 -22.93 8.51 19.16
C PHE A 205 -21.47 8.26 19.54
N GLY A 206 -20.55 8.82 18.75
CA GLY A 206 -19.22 9.12 19.31
C GLY A 206 -18.05 9.34 18.36
N ALA A 207 -18.18 9.19 17.04
CA ALA A 207 -17.06 9.48 16.15
C ALA A 207 -16.86 10.99 16.04
N SER A 208 -15.97 11.53 16.89
CA SER A 208 -15.36 12.84 16.68
C SER A 208 -14.72 12.87 15.28
N ASP A 209 -14.59 14.06 14.70
CA ASP A 209 -13.88 14.36 13.44
C ASP A 209 -12.36 14.00 13.48
N GLU A 210 -11.95 13.00 14.25
CA GLU A 210 -10.58 12.57 14.42
C GLU A 210 -10.10 11.83 13.16
N GLN A 211 -9.18 12.49 12.44
CA GLN A 211 -8.25 11.96 11.44
C GLN A 211 -8.67 10.64 10.78
N LYS A 212 -9.63 10.76 9.85
CA LYS A 212 -10.04 9.68 8.95
C LYS A 212 -8.81 9.05 8.30
N PHE A 213 -8.81 7.73 8.15
CA PHE A 213 -7.68 6.96 7.62
C PHE A 213 -7.21 7.48 6.24
N MET A 214 -6.10 8.22 6.26
CA MET A 214 -5.48 8.82 5.08
C MET A 214 -4.29 7.99 4.61
N ALA A 215 -4.10 7.90 3.29
CA ALA A 215 -2.85 7.48 2.65
C ALA A 215 -1.94 8.69 2.37
N ASP A 216 -0.62 8.48 2.34
CA ASP A 216 0.32 9.57 2.04
C ASP A 216 0.29 9.98 0.56
N GLY A 217 -0.09 9.06 -0.32
CA GLY A 217 -0.42 9.32 -1.72
C GLY A 217 -1.44 8.32 -2.25
N SER A 218 -2.19 8.72 -3.27
CA SER A 218 -3.00 7.77 -4.02
C SER A 218 -3.16 8.22 -5.47
N GLU A 219 -3.56 7.28 -6.30
CA GLU A 219 -3.95 7.54 -7.67
C GLU A 219 -5.40 7.11 -7.88
N SER A 220 -6.14 7.85 -8.70
CA SER A 220 -7.52 7.53 -9.02
C SER A 220 -7.76 7.59 -10.53
N HIS A 221 -8.52 6.64 -11.05
CA HIS A 221 -9.04 6.65 -12.41
C HIS A 221 -10.58 6.57 -12.35
N ASN A 222 -11.28 7.57 -12.87
CA ASN A 222 -12.75 7.67 -12.77
C ASN A 222 -13.27 7.45 -11.33
N ASP A 223 -12.66 8.12 -10.35
CA ASP A 223 -12.95 8.01 -8.90
C ASP A 223 -12.54 6.68 -8.21
N ASP A 224 -12.06 5.69 -8.96
CA ASP A 224 -11.54 4.43 -8.43
C ASP A 224 -10.06 4.54 -8.03
N GLN A 225 -9.71 4.24 -6.77
CA GLN A 225 -8.33 4.37 -6.24
C GLN A 225 -7.43 3.19 -6.59
N ILE A 226 -6.77 3.24 -7.74
CA ILE A 226 -6.04 2.08 -8.29
C ILE A 226 -4.66 1.85 -7.66
N TYR A 227 -4.09 2.87 -7.03
CA TYR A 227 -2.79 2.83 -6.37
C TYR A 227 -2.80 3.59 -5.04
N ILE A 228 -2.21 2.99 -4.00
CA ILE A 228 -2.14 3.52 -2.63
C ILE A 228 -0.69 3.54 -2.16
N ALA A 229 -0.20 4.71 -1.76
CA ALA A 229 1.16 4.87 -1.25
C ALA A 229 1.17 5.25 0.23
N GLU A 230 2.00 4.57 1.01
CA GLU A 230 2.17 4.79 2.44
C GLU A 230 3.65 4.93 2.79
N ALA A 231 4.00 6.00 3.49
CA ALA A 231 5.28 6.15 4.16
C ALA A 231 5.11 5.78 5.63
N LYS A 232 6.07 5.05 6.21
CA LYS A 232 6.06 4.81 7.66
C LYS A 232 6.82 5.91 8.39
N GLN A 233 6.84 5.87 9.72
CA GLN A 233 7.69 6.75 10.54
C GLN A 233 8.56 5.89 11.47
N THR A 234 9.83 5.70 11.12
CA THR A 234 10.82 4.90 11.86
C THR A 234 11.72 5.79 12.72
N TYR A 235 11.14 6.63 13.57
CA TYR A 235 11.96 7.45 14.48
C TYR A 235 12.65 6.64 15.59
N THR A 236 12.36 5.34 15.70
CA THR A 236 13.12 4.32 16.45
C THR A 236 12.46 2.98 16.14
N PRO A 237 13.17 1.97 15.60
CA PRO A 237 12.57 0.70 15.28
C PRO A 237 12.37 -0.08 16.56
N GLU A 238 11.19 0.02 17.16
CA GLU A 238 10.64 -1.17 17.77
C GLU A 238 10.22 -2.04 16.57
N GLU A 239 10.89 -3.17 16.38
CA GLU A 239 10.57 -4.20 15.36
C GLU A 239 9.05 -4.49 15.32
N GLU A 240 8.41 -4.34 16.48
CA GLU A 240 6.96 -4.37 16.68
C GLU A 240 6.17 -3.35 15.84
N LYS A 241 6.60 -2.08 15.75
CA LYS A 241 5.94 -1.06 14.92
C LYS A 241 6.12 -1.31 13.43
N TYR A 242 7.26 -1.90 13.04
CA TYR A 242 7.50 -2.34 11.67
C TYR A 242 6.54 -3.49 11.29
N LEU A 243 6.44 -4.50 12.15
CA LEU A 243 5.53 -5.64 11.97
C LEU A 243 4.05 -5.22 11.97
N GLN A 244 3.69 -4.16 12.70
CA GLN A 244 2.32 -3.63 12.74
C GLN A 244 1.98 -2.69 11.57
N GLY A 245 2.98 -1.99 11.01
CA GLY A 245 2.78 -1.00 9.96
C GLY A 245 2.65 -1.60 8.54
N CYS A 246 3.40 -2.66 8.24
CA CYS A 246 3.40 -3.30 6.92
C CYS A 246 2.04 -3.91 6.50
N PRO A 247 1.24 -4.52 7.40
CA PRO A 247 -0.10 -4.98 7.08
C PRO A 247 -1.07 -3.87 6.66
N LYS A 248 -0.87 -2.63 7.14
CA LYS A 248 -1.80 -1.51 6.94
C LYS A 248 -2.07 -1.22 5.46
N VAL A 249 -1.02 -1.05 4.64
CA VAL A 249 -1.22 -0.77 3.20
C VAL A 249 -1.89 -1.95 2.49
N LYS A 250 -1.56 -3.18 2.90
CA LYS A 250 -2.09 -4.41 2.30
C LYS A 250 -3.59 -4.53 2.58
N ARG A 251 -4.01 -4.21 3.80
CA ARG A 251 -5.42 -4.07 4.20
C ARG A 251 -6.14 -2.97 3.41
N TYR A 252 -5.52 -1.80 3.28
CA TYR A 252 -6.09 -0.70 2.50
C TYR A 252 -6.27 -1.03 1.01
N MET A 253 -5.35 -1.82 0.45
CA MET A 253 -5.47 -2.34 -0.91
C MET A 253 -6.67 -3.29 -1.04
N ARG A 254 -6.92 -4.14 -0.03
CA ARG A 254 -8.10 -5.02 0.00
C ARG A 254 -9.39 -4.19 0.00
N ASP A 255 -9.52 -3.20 0.86
CA ASP A 255 -10.75 -2.38 0.92
C ASP A 255 -10.98 -1.61 -0.36
N SER A 256 -9.89 -1.06 -0.91
CA SER A 256 -9.95 -0.34 -2.17
C SER A 256 -10.38 -1.27 -3.31
N TRP A 257 -9.94 -2.54 -3.29
CA TRP A 257 -10.41 -3.54 -4.25
C TRP A 257 -11.91 -3.81 -4.08
N VAL A 258 -12.36 -4.01 -2.84
CA VAL A 258 -13.78 -4.27 -2.52
C VAL A 258 -14.67 -3.11 -2.95
N SER A 259 -14.25 -1.88 -2.65
CA SER A 259 -14.94 -0.66 -3.02
C SER A 259 -15.01 -0.48 -4.55
N GLN A 260 -13.91 -0.75 -5.26
CA GLN A 260 -13.88 -0.65 -6.72
C GLN A 260 -14.72 -1.72 -7.38
N ILE A 261 -14.72 -2.97 -6.87
CA ILE A 261 -15.65 -3.98 -7.35
C ILE A 261 -17.08 -3.48 -7.18
N LYS A 262 -17.46 -2.89 -6.05
CA LYS A 262 -18.81 -2.33 -5.85
C LYS A 262 -19.11 -1.19 -6.84
N SER A 263 -18.17 -0.27 -7.01
CA SER A 263 -18.27 0.89 -7.92
C SER A 263 -18.43 0.44 -9.37
N ILE A 264 -17.43 -0.29 -9.88
CA ILE A 264 -17.41 -0.82 -11.25
C ILE A 264 -18.64 -1.66 -11.50
N SER A 265 -19.07 -2.51 -10.56
CA SER A 265 -20.27 -3.34 -10.71
C SER A 265 -21.59 -2.54 -10.85
N ARG A 266 -21.66 -1.33 -10.30
CA ARG A 266 -22.84 -0.45 -10.46
C ARG A 266 -22.88 0.16 -11.88
N GLU A 267 -21.72 0.42 -12.46
CA GLU A 267 -21.57 1.12 -13.74
C GLU A 267 -21.36 0.15 -14.93
N GLY A 268 -20.76 -1.01 -14.68
CA GLY A 268 -20.11 -1.95 -15.57
C GLY A 268 -19.94 -3.37 -14.99
N LEU A 269 -19.37 -4.29 -15.77
CA LEU A 269 -18.92 -5.61 -15.29
C LEU A 269 -17.43 -5.55 -14.98
N PRO A 270 -16.97 -5.94 -13.79
CA PRO A 270 -15.55 -5.85 -13.49
C PRO A 270 -14.71 -6.75 -14.42
N PRO A 271 -13.46 -6.34 -14.71
CA PRO A 271 -12.59 -7.09 -15.57
C PRO A 271 -12.18 -8.38 -14.84
N ARG A 272 -11.89 -9.44 -15.60
CA ARG A 272 -11.37 -10.67 -15.01
C ARG A 272 -9.98 -10.40 -14.45
N GLY A 273 -9.80 -10.59 -13.14
CA GLY A 273 -8.52 -10.37 -12.47
C GLY A 273 -8.23 -8.91 -12.14
N LEU A 274 -9.26 -8.14 -11.75
CA LEU A 274 -9.10 -6.77 -11.25
C LEU A 274 -8.00 -6.71 -10.19
N SER A 275 -7.11 -5.74 -10.32
CA SER A 275 -5.96 -5.57 -9.42
C SER A 275 -5.91 -4.17 -8.80
N ILE A 276 -5.48 -4.10 -7.53
CA ILE A 276 -5.09 -2.86 -6.84
C ILE A 276 -3.60 -2.88 -6.59
N PHE A 277 -2.96 -1.73 -6.72
CA PHE A 277 -1.53 -1.58 -6.45
C PHE A 277 -1.31 -0.78 -5.19
N GLY A 278 -0.14 -0.98 -4.58
CA GLY A 278 0.26 -0.15 -3.44
C GLY A 278 1.75 -0.13 -3.26
N SER A 279 2.24 0.72 -2.37
CA SER A 279 3.65 0.73 -1.99
C SER A 279 3.85 1.13 -0.54
N THR A 280 4.85 0.52 0.10
CA THR A 280 5.36 0.98 1.39
C THR A 280 6.76 1.53 1.21
N SER A 281 7.00 2.74 1.69
CA SER A 281 8.33 3.34 1.78
C SER A 281 8.84 3.29 3.21
N ILE A 282 10.03 2.71 3.39
CA ILE A 282 10.72 2.58 4.68
C ILE A 282 12.17 2.97 4.45
N ARG A 283 12.64 4.01 5.15
CA ARG A 283 13.97 4.61 4.91
C ARG A 283 14.19 4.94 3.43
N ASN A 284 15.15 4.27 2.78
CA ASN A 284 15.50 4.44 1.37
C ASN A 284 14.89 3.36 0.46
N GLU A 285 14.18 2.39 1.02
CA GLU A 285 13.54 1.31 0.27
C GLU A 285 12.06 1.64 0.03
N THR A 286 11.57 1.31 -1.16
CA THR A 286 10.15 1.35 -1.49
C THR A 286 9.76 0.08 -2.20
N VAL A 287 8.91 -0.70 -1.54
CA VAL A 287 8.41 -1.97 -2.07
C VAL A 287 7.05 -1.71 -2.73
N PHE A 288 6.93 -2.10 -4.00
CA PHE A 288 5.67 -2.02 -4.74
C PHE A 288 4.95 -3.36 -4.69
N TYR A 289 3.64 -3.30 -4.45
CA TYR A 289 2.76 -4.45 -4.34
C TYR A 289 1.68 -4.42 -5.41
N LYS A 290 1.23 -5.63 -5.76
CA LYS A 290 -0.01 -5.85 -6.49
C LYS A 290 -0.89 -6.81 -5.69
N MET A 291 -2.15 -6.45 -5.54
CA MET A 291 -3.18 -7.30 -4.96
C MET A 291 -4.27 -7.58 -5.99
N ASP A 292 -4.66 -8.85 -6.11
CA ASP A 292 -5.82 -9.28 -6.88
C ASP A 292 -6.62 -10.34 -6.10
N PHE A 293 -7.75 -10.77 -6.65
CA PHE A 293 -8.61 -11.78 -6.04
C PHE A 293 -8.69 -13.04 -6.89
N ALA A 294 -8.49 -14.20 -6.26
CA ALA A 294 -8.68 -15.53 -6.88
C ALA A 294 -9.27 -16.52 -5.85
N GLY A 295 -10.47 -16.23 -5.36
CA GLY A 295 -11.10 -16.91 -4.23
C GLY A 295 -10.56 -16.49 -2.85
N VAL A 296 -9.35 -15.93 -2.83
CA VAL A 296 -8.70 -15.25 -1.70
C VAL A 296 -7.99 -14.01 -2.25
N PHE A 297 -7.72 -13.01 -1.40
CA PHE A 297 -6.92 -11.86 -1.81
C PHE A 297 -5.45 -12.29 -1.86
N ARG A 298 -4.81 -12.14 -3.02
CA ARG A 298 -3.40 -12.50 -3.19
C ARG A 298 -2.60 -11.22 -3.28
N ILE A 299 -1.54 -11.09 -2.49
CA ILE A 299 -0.63 -9.95 -2.60
C ILE A 299 0.78 -10.43 -2.89
N ARG A 300 1.43 -9.79 -3.86
CA ARG A 300 2.84 -10.05 -4.20
C ARG A 300 3.61 -8.76 -4.35
N THR A 301 4.92 -8.84 -4.13
CA THR A 301 5.86 -7.80 -4.52
C THR A 301 5.97 -7.80 -6.05
N VAL A 302 5.80 -6.65 -6.69
CA VAL A 302 6.01 -6.50 -8.14
C VAL A 302 7.37 -5.91 -8.46
N ASN A 303 7.86 -5.00 -7.62
CA ASN A 303 9.16 -4.37 -7.81
C ASN A 303 9.64 -3.76 -6.48
N ASN A 304 10.91 -3.37 -6.45
CA ASN A 304 11.52 -2.66 -5.34
C ASN A 304 12.38 -1.51 -5.90
N MET A 305 12.29 -0.35 -5.27
CA MET A 305 13.11 0.81 -5.54
C MET A 305 13.96 1.14 -4.31
N MET A 306 15.27 1.34 -4.54
CA MET A 306 16.22 1.83 -3.55
C MET A 306 16.66 3.24 -3.93
N ILE A 307 16.09 4.27 -3.30
CA ILE A 307 16.47 5.65 -3.61
C ILE A 307 17.91 5.92 -3.17
N PRO A 308 18.71 6.66 -3.96
CA PRO A 308 20.07 6.99 -3.57
C PRO A 308 20.11 7.75 -2.25
N SER A 309 20.87 7.25 -1.27
CA SER A 309 21.07 7.95 0.01
C SER A 309 22.44 8.59 0.13
N THR A 310 23.39 8.19 -0.71
CA THR A 310 24.76 8.73 -0.73
C THR A 310 25.20 9.05 -2.15
N THR A 311 26.34 9.74 -2.27
CA THR A 311 27.00 9.97 -3.56
C THR A 311 27.69 8.72 -4.12
N THR A 312 27.90 7.68 -3.32
CA THR A 312 28.47 6.40 -3.76
C THR A 312 27.41 5.62 -4.54
N ASP A 313 27.76 5.13 -5.73
CA ASP A 313 26.84 4.41 -6.64
C ASP A 313 25.57 5.18 -7.04
N PHE A 314 25.53 6.50 -6.80
CA PHE A 314 24.38 7.37 -7.05
C PHE A 314 23.77 7.17 -8.44
N THR A 315 24.60 7.16 -9.48
CA THR A 315 24.15 7.00 -10.87
C THR A 315 23.50 5.64 -11.13
N LYS A 316 24.05 4.57 -10.54
CA LYS A 316 23.51 3.21 -10.68
C LYS A 316 22.18 3.08 -9.95
N GLU A 317 22.10 3.53 -8.70
CA GLU A 317 20.87 3.50 -7.90
C GLU A 317 19.78 4.39 -8.50
N MET A 318 20.16 5.55 -9.06
CA MET A 318 19.25 6.44 -9.76
C MET A 318 18.64 5.77 -11.00
N VAL A 319 19.47 5.21 -11.89
CA VAL A 319 19.01 4.53 -13.10
C VAL A 319 18.08 3.36 -12.73
N ASN A 320 18.47 2.55 -11.75
CA ASN A 320 17.65 1.43 -11.29
C ASN A 320 16.30 1.91 -10.75
N SER A 321 16.31 2.90 -9.85
CA SER A 321 15.09 3.43 -9.23
C SER A 321 14.11 4.03 -10.24
N MET A 322 14.62 4.83 -11.19
CA MET A 322 13.81 5.40 -12.26
C MET A 322 13.23 4.32 -13.16
N THR A 323 14.04 3.30 -13.50
CA THR A 323 13.59 2.17 -14.32
C THR A 323 12.50 1.37 -13.59
N CYS A 324 12.68 1.04 -12.31
CA CYS A 324 11.68 0.33 -11.51
C CYS A 324 10.34 1.08 -11.46
N CYS A 325 10.37 2.41 -11.27
CA CYS A 325 9.15 3.22 -11.27
C CYS A 325 8.47 3.25 -12.65
N LEU A 326 9.23 3.27 -13.74
CA LEU A 326 8.69 3.18 -15.10
C LEU A 326 8.03 1.83 -15.37
N GLU A 327 8.63 0.71 -14.94
CA GLU A 327 8.02 -0.62 -15.04
C GLU A 327 6.71 -0.68 -14.24
N PHE A 328 6.73 -0.16 -13.01
CA PHE A 328 5.55 -0.10 -12.16
C PHE A 328 4.43 0.75 -12.80
N ALA A 329 4.77 1.90 -13.39
CA ALA A 329 3.80 2.74 -14.09
C ALA A 329 3.19 2.04 -15.32
N LEU A 330 3.94 1.15 -15.99
CA LEU A 330 3.41 0.33 -17.08
C LEU A 330 2.44 -0.74 -16.59
N LEU A 331 2.71 -1.37 -15.43
CA LEU A 331 1.75 -2.31 -14.80
C LEU A 331 0.42 -1.61 -14.50
N LEU A 332 0.49 -0.40 -13.92
CA LEU A 332 -0.70 0.42 -13.66
C LEU A 332 -1.44 0.78 -14.94
N LYS A 333 -0.69 1.17 -15.99
CA LYS A 333 -1.27 1.52 -17.29
C LYS A 333 -2.02 0.34 -17.92
N ASP A 334 -1.49 -0.86 -17.82
CA ASP A 334 -2.13 -2.06 -18.34
C ASP A 334 -3.42 -2.40 -17.57
N GLU A 335 -3.42 -2.21 -16.25
CA GLU A 335 -4.63 -2.34 -15.42
C GLU A 335 -5.69 -1.28 -15.81
N ILE A 336 -5.31 -0.01 -15.98
CA ILE A 336 -6.24 1.06 -16.42
C ILE A 336 -6.84 0.72 -17.78
N LYS A 337 -6.03 0.26 -18.75
CA LYS A 337 -6.53 -0.15 -20.08
C LYS A 337 -7.50 -1.32 -19.99
N SER A 338 -7.19 -2.32 -19.16
CA SER A 338 -8.09 -3.45 -18.90
C SER A 338 -9.44 -2.97 -18.41
N ARG A 339 -9.45 -2.02 -17.47
CA ARG A 339 -10.67 -1.41 -16.92
C ARG A 339 -11.45 -0.58 -17.93
N ALA A 340 -10.77 0.15 -18.80
CA ALA A 340 -11.43 0.95 -19.84
C ALA A 340 -12.20 0.08 -20.86
N SER A 341 -11.90 -1.23 -20.94
CA SER A 341 -12.55 -2.17 -21.86
C SER A 341 -13.81 -2.84 -21.29
N ILE A 342 -14.25 -2.44 -20.10
CA ILE A 342 -15.40 -3.02 -19.38
C ILE A 342 -16.74 -2.67 -20.03
N GLU A 343 -17.60 -3.69 -20.21
CA GLU A 343 -18.97 -3.51 -20.68
C GLU A 343 -19.95 -3.16 -19.54
N ARG A 344 -21.12 -2.59 -19.87
CA ARG A 344 -22.14 -2.23 -18.88
C ARG A 344 -22.87 -3.46 -18.33
N ALA A 345 -22.89 -3.62 -17.01
CA ALA A 345 -23.68 -4.66 -16.35
C ALA A 345 -25.19 -4.45 -16.59
N THR A 346 -25.88 -5.55 -16.90
CA THR A 346 -27.34 -5.61 -17.00
C THR A 346 -28.01 -5.38 -15.64
N PHE A 347 -29.30 -5.04 -15.64
CA PHE A 347 -30.05 -4.84 -14.39
C PHE A 347 -30.02 -6.06 -13.45
N LYS A 348 -30.11 -7.27 -14.01
CA LYS A 348 -30.08 -8.52 -13.24
C LYS A 348 -28.71 -8.73 -12.58
N GLU A 349 -27.63 -8.48 -13.32
CA GLU A 349 -26.27 -8.55 -12.79
C GLU A 349 -26.08 -7.53 -11.68
N ARG A 350 -26.51 -6.27 -11.86
CA ARG A 350 -26.45 -5.22 -10.81
C ARG A 350 -27.12 -5.66 -9.51
N GLN A 351 -28.28 -6.31 -9.58
CA GLN A 351 -28.98 -6.84 -8.40
C GLN A 351 -28.21 -7.99 -7.72
N MET A 352 -27.61 -8.88 -8.51
CA MET A 352 -26.74 -9.94 -7.97
C MET A 352 -25.50 -9.34 -7.31
N LEU A 353 -24.87 -8.35 -7.95
CA LEU A 353 -23.66 -7.66 -7.46
C LEU A 353 -23.90 -6.94 -6.12
N LEU A 354 -25.03 -6.24 -6.00
CA LEU A 354 -25.44 -5.63 -4.73
C LEU A 354 -25.59 -6.66 -3.60
N LYS A 355 -26.16 -7.83 -3.90
CA LYS A 355 -26.33 -8.91 -2.92
C LYS A 355 -24.97 -9.52 -2.52
N SER A 356 -24.11 -9.81 -3.50
CA SER A 356 -22.77 -10.36 -3.31
C SER A 356 -21.86 -9.44 -2.48
N SER A 357 -21.88 -8.13 -2.75
CA SER A 357 -21.02 -7.16 -2.07
C SER A 357 -21.27 -7.01 -0.57
N ARG A 358 -22.48 -7.35 -0.10
CA ARG A 358 -22.86 -7.34 1.31
C ARG A 358 -22.31 -8.53 2.09
N MET A 359 -21.78 -9.53 1.38
CA MET A 359 -21.24 -10.76 1.99
C MET A 359 -19.73 -10.70 2.19
N ILE A 360 -19.04 -9.67 1.70
CA ILE A 360 -17.64 -9.45 2.01
C ILE A 360 -17.56 -8.89 3.43
N GLY A 361 -17.05 -9.70 4.36
CA GLY A 361 -16.90 -9.29 5.76
C GLY A 361 -15.95 -8.12 5.95
N LEU A 362 -16.21 -7.35 7.00
CA LEU A 362 -15.37 -6.24 7.45
C LEU A 362 -13.93 -6.69 7.76
N MET A 363 -12.98 -5.77 7.72
CA MET A 363 -11.61 -6.08 8.09
C MET A 363 -11.47 -6.30 9.59
N THR A 364 -10.47 -7.07 9.98
CA THR A 364 -10.01 -7.01 11.37
C THR A 364 -9.31 -5.68 11.59
N GLU A 365 -9.60 -5.00 12.70
CA GLU A 365 -8.99 -3.71 13.02
C GLU A 365 -7.45 -3.81 12.92
N THR A 366 -6.83 -2.82 12.29
CA THR A 366 -5.38 -2.65 12.41
C THR A 366 -5.14 -2.04 13.78
N PRO A 367 -4.46 -2.74 14.71
CA PRO A 367 -4.29 -2.23 16.05
C PRO A 367 -3.55 -0.89 15.97
N ILE A 368 -4.25 0.19 16.33
CA ILE A 368 -3.65 1.49 16.58
C ILE A 368 -3.09 1.41 17.99
N ILE A 369 -1.81 1.10 18.14
CA ILE A 369 -1.15 1.38 19.43
C ILE A 369 -1.03 2.89 19.51
N ILE A 370 -1.97 3.51 20.21
CA ILE A 370 -1.84 4.87 20.71
C ILE A 370 -0.55 4.85 21.53
N SER A 371 0.54 5.43 21.00
CA SER A 371 1.75 5.59 21.79
C SER A 371 1.34 6.37 23.05
N ASN A 372 1.65 5.84 24.23
CA ASN A 372 1.28 6.40 25.54
C ASN A 372 1.85 7.81 25.82
N LYS A 373 2.37 8.52 24.81
CA LYS A 373 2.80 9.92 24.93
C LYS A 373 1.66 10.89 25.26
N ASN A 374 0.40 10.52 25.02
CA ASN A 374 -0.76 11.36 25.38
C ASN A 374 -1.44 11.00 26.71
N GLN A 375 -1.17 9.82 27.30
CA GLN A 375 -1.68 9.51 28.65
C GLN A 375 -0.89 10.23 29.75
N ASN A 376 0.44 10.37 29.61
CA ASN A 376 1.24 11.10 30.60
C ASN A 376 0.98 12.62 30.60
N LYS A 377 0.56 13.22 29.47
CA LYS A 377 0.18 14.64 29.43
C LYS A 377 -1.14 14.95 30.15
N ARG A 378 -2.06 13.98 30.27
CA ARG A 378 -3.31 14.17 31.01
C ARG A 378 -3.15 13.98 32.52
N GLU A 379 -2.20 13.15 32.95
CA GLU A 379 -1.91 12.99 34.39
C GLU A 379 -1.03 14.11 34.96
N ASP A 380 -0.09 14.66 34.17
CA ASP A 380 0.73 15.80 34.62
C ASP A 380 -0.05 17.13 34.62
N GLY A 381 -1.11 17.26 33.81
CA GLY A 381 -2.01 18.41 33.81
C GLY A 381 -2.95 18.51 35.02
N HIS A 382 -3.11 17.41 35.77
CA HIS A 382 -3.96 17.37 36.96
C HIS A 382 -3.20 17.36 38.30
N ARG A 383 -1.86 17.25 38.29
CA ARG A 383 -1.04 17.31 39.51
C ARG A 383 -0.27 18.63 39.73
N SER A 384 -0.35 19.61 38.83
CA SER A 384 0.21 20.96 39.04
C SER A 384 -0.86 22.04 39.23
N LYS A 385 -1.66 21.91 40.29
CA LYS A 385 -2.30 23.05 40.99
C LYS A 385 -2.16 22.88 42.50
N VAL A 386 -0.92 22.79 42.96
CA VAL A 386 -0.55 23.21 44.31
C VAL A 386 0.47 24.32 44.09
N ILE A 387 0.11 25.54 44.43
CA ILE A 387 0.94 26.54 45.14
C ILE A 387 0.10 27.82 45.33
N LYS A 388 -0.15 28.08 46.63
CA LYS A 388 -0.13 29.35 47.34
C LYS A 388 -0.83 30.57 46.72
N THR A 389 -1.88 31.00 47.42
CA THR A 389 -2.13 32.43 47.65
C THR A 389 -2.17 32.66 49.15
N ASP A 390 -1.04 33.13 49.70
CA ASP A 390 -1.01 33.81 51.00
C ASP A 390 -1.16 35.32 50.77
N HIS A 391 -2.11 35.88 51.52
CA HIS A 391 -2.23 37.24 52.05
C HIS A 391 -1.96 38.46 51.16
N ILE A 392 -3.02 39.27 50.96
CA ILE A 392 -3.01 40.70 51.32
C ILE A 392 -4.34 41.09 51.99
N SER A 393 -4.20 41.93 53.01
CA SER A 393 -5.08 42.48 54.04
C SER A 393 -6.36 43.22 53.61
N LYS A 394 -7.34 43.25 54.53
CA LYS A 394 -8.02 44.47 55.06
C LYS A 394 -9.08 44.12 56.12
N ASN A 395 -8.73 44.27 57.40
CA ASN A 395 -9.28 45.25 58.35
C ASN A 395 -8.71 45.00 59.75
#